data_AF-F9GNR2-F1
#
_entry.id   AF-F9GNR2-F1
#
_cell.length_a   1.000
_cell.length_b   1.000
_cell.length_c   1.000
_cell.angle_alpha   90.00
_cell.angle_beta   90.00
_cell.angle_gamma   90.00
#
_symmetry.space_group_name_H-M   'P 1'
#
loop_
_entity.id
_entity.type
_entity.pdbx_description
1 polymer ?
#
loop_
_entity_poly.entity_id
_entity_poly.type
_entity_poly.pdbx_seq_one_letter_code
_entity_poly.pdbx_strand_id
1 'polypeptide(L)'
;MGKKQKSAVENETVYLHTRGVIKDNAVMALLHDKLFRQRVEKKRKGKGSYQRKAKHAGKMFEKPDYKFFDYRNFIIGFFLG
;
A
#
# COMPACT_ATOMS: atom_id res chain seq x y z
N MET A 1 38.75 -18.00 -29.24
CA MET A 1 37.91 -16.79 -29.18
C MET A 1 36.75 -17.05 -28.20
N GLY A 2 36.84 -16.55 -26.97
CA GLY A 2 35.83 -16.79 -25.94
C GLY A 2 34.59 -15.91 -26.15
N LYS A 3 33.40 -16.52 -26.18
CA LYS A 3 32.14 -15.77 -26.17
C LYS A 3 31.99 -15.08 -24.82
N LYS A 4 31.92 -13.74 -24.79
CA LYS A 4 31.54 -12.99 -23.58
C LYS A 4 30.08 -13.29 -23.25
N GLN A 5 29.84 -13.89 -22.09
CA GLN A 5 28.50 -14.01 -21.53
C GLN A 5 28.02 -12.61 -21.10
N LYS A 6 26.88 -12.18 -21.62
CA LYS A 6 26.17 -10.98 -21.13
C LYS A 6 25.54 -11.33 -19.79
N SER A 7 25.79 -10.52 -18.76
CA SER A 7 25.19 -10.76 -17.45
C SER A 7 23.73 -10.31 -17.49
N ALA A 8 22.84 -11.04 -16.82
CA ALA A 8 21.40 -10.74 -16.83
C ALA A 8 21.02 -9.38 -16.18
N VAL A 9 21.98 -8.72 -15.53
CA VAL A 9 21.82 -7.50 -14.71
C VAL A 9 21.96 -6.21 -15.55
N GLU A 10 22.12 -6.33 -16.86
CA GLU A 10 22.39 -5.16 -17.73
C GLU A 10 21.16 -4.25 -17.95
N ASN A 11 19.94 -4.69 -17.60
CA ASN A 11 18.68 -3.98 -17.91
C ASN A 11 17.80 -3.64 -16.68
N GLU A 12 18.37 -3.58 -15.47
CA GLU A 12 17.58 -3.30 -14.26
C GLU A 12 17.65 -1.83 -13.84
N THR A 13 16.49 -1.24 -13.53
CA THR A 13 16.42 0.13 -12.98
C THR A 13 16.87 0.12 -11.51
N VAL A 14 17.99 0.80 -11.22
CA VAL A 14 18.55 0.89 -9.86
C VAL A 14 17.88 2.01 -9.05
N TYR A 15 17.49 1.72 -7.81
CA TYR A 15 16.94 2.71 -6.88
C TYR A 15 18.04 3.61 -6.30
N LEU A 16 17.86 4.94 -6.35
CA LEU A 16 18.78 5.92 -5.77
C LEU A 16 18.37 6.26 -4.32
N HIS A 17 19.15 5.77 -3.35
CA HIS A 17 18.90 6.00 -1.92
C HIS A 17 19.51 7.31 -1.40
N THR A 18 19.01 7.80 -0.26
CA THR A 18 19.43 9.10 0.32
C THR A 18 20.54 9.00 1.38
N ARG A 19 21.03 7.79 1.67
CA ARG A 19 22.00 7.51 2.75
C ARG A 19 23.46 7.92 2.47
N GLY A 20 23.76 8.50 1.31
CA GLY A 20 25.13 8.77 0.88
C GLY A 20 25.93 7.48 0.65
N VAL A 21 27.24 7.51 0.85
CA VAL A 21 28.09 6.31 0.73
C VAL A 21 27.87 5.39 1.93
N ILE A 22 27.34 4.20 1.68
CA ILE A 22 27.16 3.17 2.70
C ILE A 22 28.51 2.47 2.91
N LYS A 23 29.03 2.50 4.14
CA LYS A 23 30.33 1.88 4.49
C LYS A 23 30.18 0.48 5.10
N ASP A 24 29.17 0.30 5.94
CA ASP A 24 28.95 -0.94 6.71
C ASP A 24 27.79 -1.75 6.10
N ASN A 25 26.64 -1.81 6.78
CA ASN A 25 25.51 -2.65 6.39
C ASN A 25 24.54 -1.94 5.43
N ALA A 26 24.47 -2.42 4.18
CA ALA A 26 23.56 -1.93 3.14
C ALA A 26 22.07 -2.14 3.46
N VAL A 27 21.71 -3.30 4.02
CA VAL A 27 20.31 -3.61 4.34
C VAL A 27 19.81 -2.70 5.45
N MET A 28 20.60 -2.51 6.51
CA MET A 28 20.23 -1.60 7.60
C MET A 28 20.14 -0.16 7.12
N ALA A 29 21.06 0.29 6.26
CA ALA A 29 21.02 1.63 5.69
C ALA A 29 19.72 1.85 4.88
N LEU A 30 19.35 0.88 4.04
CA LEU A 30 18.11 0.94 3.26
C LEU A 30 16.87 0.86 4.15
N LEU A 31 16.88 0.02 5.19
CA LEU A 31 15.75 -0.10 6.13
C LEU A 31 15.38 1.24 6.77
N HIS A 32 16.37 2.10 7.02
CA HIS A 32 16.16 3.46 7.54
C HIS A 32 15.96 4.53 6.44
N ASP A 33 16.03 4.16 5.16
CA ASP A 33 15.75 5.06 4.03
C ASP A 33 14.23 5.22 3.81
N LYS A 34 13.83 6.27 3.09
CA LYS A 34 12.42 6.58 2.80
C LYS A 34 11.70 5.44 2.07
N LEU A 35 12.43 4.62 1.34
CA LEU A 35 11.91 3.44 0.65
C LEU A 35 11.10 2.53 1.59
N PHE A 36 11.62 2.29 2.79
CA PHE A 36 11.06 1.36 3.78
C PHE A 36 10.41 2.07 4.97
N ARG A 37 9.80 3.24 4.74
CA ARG A 37 9.01 3.92 5.77
C ARG A 37 7.74 3.16 6.12
N GLN A 38 7.28 3.32 7.36
CA GLN A 38 5.96 2.87 7.76
C GLN A 38 4.88 3.52 6.88
N ARG A 39 3.96 2.71 6.37
CA ARG A 39 2.79 3.15 5.62
C ARG A 39 1.57 3.05 6.52
N VAL A 40 0.81 4.15 6.59
CA VAL A 40 -0.45 4.20 7.32
C VAL A 40 -1.57 4.32 6.30
N GLU A 41 -2.48 3.35 6.30
CA GLU A 41 -3.64 3.37 5.42
C GLU A 41 -4.73 4.29 5.99
N LYS A 42 -5.42 5.01 5.09
CA LYS A 42 -6.54 5.86 5.49
C LYS A 42 -7.74 4.97 5.82
N LYS A 43 -8.19 5.02 7.07
CA LYS A 43 -9.40 4.33 7.53
C LYS A 43 -10.63 4.79 6.75
N ARG A 44 -11.55 3.87 6.46
CA ARG A 44 -12.83 4.17 5.79
C ARG A 44 -13.91 4.69 6.73
N LYS A 45 -13.89 4.32 8.01
CA LYS A 45 -14.83 4.76 9.05
C LYS A 45 -14.07 5.10 10.34
N GLY A 46 -14.61 6.02 11.17
CA GLY A 46 -14.05 6.41 12.47
C GLY A 46 -13.10 7.62 12.42
N LYS A 47 -12.20 7.74 13.42
CA LYS A 47 -11.29 8.89 13.53
C LYS A 47 -10.37 8.98 12.31
N GLY A 48 -10.35 10.16 11.68
CA GLY A 48 -9.54 10.44 10.50
C GLY A 48 -10.09 9.88 9.17
N SER A 49 -11.30 9.31 9.16
CA SER A 49 -11.89 8.77 7.93
C SER A 49 -12.60 9.80 7.05
N TYR A 50 -12.91 10.99 7.59
CA TYR A 50 -13.62 12.03 6.84
C TYR A 50 -12.87 12.44 5.55
N GLN A 51 -13.62 12.59 4.46
CA GLN A 51 -13.11 13.01 3.16
C GLN A 51 -14.03 14.12 2.63
N ARG A 52 -13.47 15.31 2.32
CA ARG A 52 -14.28 16.44 1.81
C ARG A 52 -14.91 16.17 0.45
N LYS A 53 -14.26 15.35 -0.39
CA LYS A 53 -14.77 14.93 -1.69
C LYS A 53 -14.73 13.41 -1.77
N ALA A 54 -15.86 12.81 -2.11
CA ALA A 54 -15.93 11.36 -2.37
C ALA A 54 -15.24 11.01 -3.69
N LYS A 55 -14.77 9.77 -3.83
CA LYS A 55 -14.10 9.27 -5.04
C LYS A 55 -14.95 9.43 -6.32
N HIS A 56 -16.28 9.38 -6.18
CA HIS A 56 -17.24 9.39 -7.29
C HIS A 56 -18.26 10.53 -7.16
N ALA A 57 -17.82 11.73 -6.75
CA ALA A 57 -18.68 12.90 -6.71
C ALA A 57 -19.33 13.14 -8.09
N GLY A 58 -20.66 13.19 -8.16
CA GLY A 58 -21.44 13.39 -9.39
C GLY A 58 -21.76 12.11 -10.19
N LYS A 59 -21.43 10.91 -9.70
CA LYS A 59 -21.87 9.63 -10.30
C LYS A 59 -22.86 8.93 -9.37
N MET A 60 -24.02 8.53 -9.88
CA MET A 60 -25.12 7.92 -9.09
C MET A 60 -24.79 6.54 -8.47
N PHE A 61 -23.66 5.93 -8.83
CA PHE A 61 -23.30 4.60 -8.35
C PHE A 61 -22.27 4.71 -7.22
N GLU A 62 -22.77 4.87 -5.99
CA GLU A 62 -21.96 4.74 -4.78
C GLU A 62 -21.53 3.29 -4.57
N LYS A 63 -20.26 3.10 -4.18
CA LYS A 63 -19.76 1.79 -3.76
C LYS A 63 -20.47 1.37 -2.47
N PRO A 64 -21.02 0.14 -2.38
CA PRO A 64 -21.75 -0.34 -1.21
C PRO A 64 -20.78 -0.84 -0.12
N ASP A 65 -19.71 -0.09 0.17
CA ASP A 65 -18.69 -0.52 1.13
C ASP A 65 -19.25 -0.64 2.56
N TYR A 66 -20.36 0.06 2.85
CA TYR A 66 -21.07 0.03 4.13
C TYR A 66 -22.14 -1.07 4.21
N LYS A 67 -22.68 -1.54 3.07
CA LYS A 67 -23.77 -2.53 3.09
C LYS A 67 -23.30 -3.91 3.56
N PHE A 68 -22.04 -4.26 3.33
CA PHE A 68 -21.49 -5.58 3.70
C PHE A 68 -21.48 -5.82 5.23
N PHE A 69 -21.39 -4.77 6.04
CA PHE A 69 -21.46 -4.87 7.51
C PHE A 69 -22.89 -4.93 8.04
N ASP A 70 -23.84 -4.21 7.42
CA ASP A 70 -25.25 -4.24 7.83
C ASP A 70 -25.90 -5.61 7.54
N TYR A 71 -25.56 -6.27 6.42
CA TYR A 71 -26.03 -7.63 6.14
C TYR A 71 -25.53 -8.65 7.17
N ARG A 72 -24.33 -8.48 7.73
CA ARG A 72 -23.82 -9.37 8.79
C ARG A 72 -24.60 -9.19 10.11
N ASN A 73 -24.92 -7.95 10.49
CA ASN A 73 -25.72 -7.69 11.69
C ASN A 73 -27.16 -8.19 11.56
N PHE A 74 -27.76 -8.07 10.37
CA PHE A 74 -29.10 -8.61 10.09
C PHE A 74 -29.13 -10.15 10.15
N ILE A 75 -28.13 -10.83 9.58
CA ILE A 75 -28.05 -12.30 9.61
C ILE A 75 -27.81 -12.83 11.03
N ILE A 76 -26.95 -12.16 11.83
CA ILE A 76 -26.70 -12.55 13.23
C ILE A 76 -27.96 -12.34 14.10
N GLY A 77 -28.72 -11.26 13.87
CA GLY A 77 -29.96 -11.00 14.60
C GLY A 77 -31.12 -11.95 14.24
N PHE A 78 -31.11 -12.55 13.04
CA PHE A 78 -32.17 -13.48 12.60
C PHE A 78 -31.97 -14.92 13.09
N PHE A 79 -30.75 -15.32 13.48
CA PHE A 79 -30.44 -16.68 13.93
C PHE A 79 -30.29 -16.83 15.46
N LEU A 80 -30.38 -15.74 16.22
CA LEU A 80 -30.28 -15.73 17.69
C LEU A 80 -31.56 -15.25 18.41
N GLY A 81 -32.66 -15.07 17.65
CA GLY A 81 -33.99 -14.71 18.16
C GLY A 81 -34.97 -15.86 18.06
#